data_AF-A0A1V0A9K6-F1
#
_entry.id   AF-A0A1V0A9K6-F1
#
_cell.length_a   1.000
_cell.length_b   1.000
_cell.length_c   1.000
_cell.angle_alpha   90.00
_cell.angle_beta   90.00
_cell.angle_gamma   90.00
#
_symmetry.space_group_name_H-M   'P 1'
#
loop_
_entity.id
_entity.type
_entity.pdbx_description
1 polymer ?
#
loop_
_entity_poly.entity_id
_entity_poly.type
_entity_poly.pdbx_seq_one_letter_code
_entity_poly.pdbx_strand_id
1 'polypeptide(L)'
;MGRDTRRRPWVALATFLIVQAVLGCWWAALYPGLFSRDSVLYLSHTMVGPWVSDHSVLYDALVWLSFTKTGDLGAVTFAQTTAMAGALTYLAQSLKALGAPKLLTTVVAVLMPLAPPVGAFTVTLWKDVPFTICAVAIAGVCARIAARRSVGAPALAGLALLFVALGLFRANGFLVAGVAVLALVVLIPRARIRLLLAGTLAAALPLVLSNAVFPQFGIVAPSKTYVYHTAYGDIAVVYRQRPDLFTPHDISLMAAVAPIKRWWEGGTCYTINPLIWRKDFSWQQADLHASELLELWQRLLVTEPRLVVDARLCRGSIAWRPAQDTSATGG
;
A
#
# COMPACT_ATOMS: atom_id res chain seq x y z
N MET A 1 29.60 12.10 32.64
CA MET A 1 30.34 11.19 31.72
C MET A 1 29.60 9.85 31.66
N GLY A 2 28.58 9.75 30.81
CA GLY A 2 27.84 8.51 30.58
C GLY A 2 28.46 7.76 29.41
N ARG A 3 28.90 6.53 29.65
CA ARG A 3 29.57 5.64 28.68
C ARG A 3 28.91 5.70 27.30
N ASP A 4 29.68 6.19 26.34
CA ASP A 4 29.40 6.05 24.93
C ASP A 4 29.36 4.55 24.61
N THR A 5 28.14 4.01 24.54
CA THR A 5 27.92 2.60 24.19
C THR A 5 28.37 2.43 22.76
N ARG A 6 29.61 1.94 22.56
CA ARG A 6 30.08 1.46 21.25
C ARG A 6 28.97 0.63 20.64
N ARG A 7 28.34 1.15 19.59
CA ARG A 7 27.37 0.39 18.79
C ARG A 7 28.11 -0.88 18.40
N ARG A 8 27.63 -2.05 18.81
CA ARG A 8 28.20 -3.33 18.36
C ARG A 8 27.62 -3.58 16.96
N PRO A 9 28.31 -3.21 15.86
CA PRO A 9 27.74 -3.34 14.51
C PRO A 9 27.37 -4.80 14.22
N TRP A 10 28.13 -5.72 14.81
CA TRP A 10 27.94 -7.17 14.73
C TRP A 10 26.56 -7.64 15.18
N VAL A 11 25.92 -7.00 16.17
CA VAL A 11 24.57 -7.42 16.61
C VAL A 11 23.51 -7.07 15.56
N ALA A 12 23.62 -5.88 14.97
CA ALA A 12 22.73 -5.48 13.89
C ALA A 12 22.97 -6.33 12.65
N LEU A 13 24.23 -6.58 12.29
CA LEU A 13 24.59 -7.45 11.17
C LEU A 13 24.09 -8.88 11.38
N ALA A 14 24.30 -9.48 12.55
CA ALA A 14 23.79 -10.81 12.87
C ALA A 14 22.27 -10.88 12.79
N THR A 15 21.56 -9.87 13.32
CA THR A 15 20.09 -9.79 13.22
C THR A 15 19.66 -9.75 11.75
N PHE A 16 20.30 -8.90 10.94
CA PHE A 16 20.03 -8.80 9.51
C PHE A 16 20.27 -10.13 8.78
N LEU A 17 21.42 -10.78 9.02
CA LEU A 17 21.77 -12.04 8.36
C LEU A 17 20.81 -13.17 8.72
N ILE A 18 20.35 -13.23 9.99
CA ILE A 18 19.36 -14.23 10.41
C ILE A 18 18.01 -13.96 9.74
N VAL A 19 17.53 -12.72 9.77
CA VAL A 19 16.27 -12.33 9.11
C VAL A 19 16.34 -12.59 7.61
N GLN A 20 17.47 -12.25 6.97
CA GLN A 20 17.71 -12.51 5.56
C GLN A 20 17.79 -14.00 5.25
N ALA A 21 18.38 -14.82 6.12
CA ALA A 21 18.40 -16.27 5.92
C ALA A 21 16.98 -16.85 5.91
N VAL A 22 16.13 -16.45 6.86
CA VAL A 22 14.73 -16.90 6.91
C VAL A 22 13.95 -16.44 5.67
N LEU A 23 14.06 -15.16 5.29
CA LEU A 23 13.40 -14.65 4.08
C LEU A 23 14.00 -15.24 2.80
N GLY A 24 15.29 -15.58 2.80
CA GLY A 24 15.98 -16.29 1.73
C GLY A 24 15.44 -17.71 1.55
N CYS A 25 15.09 -18.41 2.64
CA CYS A 25 14.40 -19.69 2.56
C CYS A 25 13.01 -19.55 1.93
N TRP A 26 12.23 -18.52 2.31
CA TRP A 26 10.95 -18.22 1.65
C TRP A 26 11.13 -17.95 0.16
N TRP A 27 12.12 -17.14 -0.20
CA TRP A 27 12.41 -16.79 -1.59
C TRP A 27 12.86 -18.01 -2.40
N ALA A 28 13.73 -18.85 -1.84
CA ALA A 28 14.20 -20.07 -2.51
C ALA A 28 13.06 -21.09 -2.69
N ALA A 29 12.18 -21.24 -1.69
CA ALA A 29 11.06 -22.17 -1.75
C ALA A 29 9.98 -21.73 -2.75
N LEU A 30 9.84 -20.43 -2.99
CA LEU A 30 8.80 -19.84 -3.83
C LEU A 30 9.39 -19.08 -5.02
N TYR A 31 10.59 -19.45 -5.46
CA TYR A 31 11.27 -18.79 -6.57
C TYR A 31 10.44 -18.89 -7.86
N PRO A 32 10.32 -17.83 -8.68
CA PRO A 32 10.96 -16.51 -8.54
C PRO A 32 10.17 -15.50 -7.67
N GLY A 33 9.06 -15.93 -7.09
CA GLY A 33 8.19 -15.15 -6.22
C GLY A 33 6.79 -15.75 -6.16
N LEU A 34 5.96 -15.23 -5.26
CA LEU A 34 4.52 -15.49 -5.32
C LEU A 34 3.84 -14.54 -6.30
N PHE A 35 2.84 -15.07 -7.01
CA PHE A 35 2.10 -14.35 -8.02
C PHE A 35 0.62 -14.28 -7.66
N SER A 36 -0.01 -13.23 -8.15
CA SER A 36 -1.45 -13.00 -8.10
C SER A 36 -1.89 -12.31 -9.39
N ARG A 37 -3.17 -11.98 -9.49
CA ARG A 37 -3.71 -11.15 -10.57
C ARG A 37 -2.93 -9.84 -10.74
N ASP A 38 -2.62 -9.16 -9.64
CA ASP A 38 -1.83 -7.92 -9.66
C ASP A 38 -0.46 -8.14 -10.29
N SER A 39 0.19 -9.26 -9.97
CA SER A 39 1.50 -9.63 -10.52
C SER A 39 1.47 -9.82 -12.03
N VAL A 40 0.40 -10.43 -12.54
CA VAL A 40 0.17 -10.59 -13.99
C VAL A 40 -0.10 -9.23 -14.65
N LEU A 41 -0.85 -8.34 -13.99
CA LEU A 41 -1.11 -7.00 -14.51
C LEU A 41 0.17 -6.17 -14.63
N TYR A 42 1.06 -6.19 -13.62
CA TYR A 42 2.36 -5.52 -13.71
C TYR A 42 3.13 -5.98 -14.94
N LEU A 43 3.26 -7.30 -15.14
CA LEU A 43 3.96 -7.85 -16.30
C LEU A 43 3.29 -7.46 -17.62
N SER A 44 1.96 -7.47 -17.68
CA SER A 44 1.25 -7.06 -18.90
C SER A 44 1.53 -5.61 -19.26
N HIS A 45 1.50 -4.70 -18.28
CA HIS A 45 1.75 -3.27 -18.50
C HIS A 45 3.21 -2.99 -18.84
N THR A 46 4.16 -3.72 -18.22
CA THR A 46 5.59 -3.48 -18.44
C THR A 46 6.14 -4.12 -19.69
N MET A 47 5.63 -5.31 -20.06
CA MET A 47 6.18 -6.14 -21.14
C MET A 47 5.39 -6.02 -22.45
N VAL A 48 4.07 -5.86 -22.37
CA VAL A 48 3.19 -5.74 -23.55
C VAL A 48 2.77 -4.30 -23.75
N GLY A 49 2.49 -3.59 -22.67
CA GLY A 49 2.06 -2.20 -22.68
C GLY A 49 0.54 -2.04 -22.85
N PRO A 50 0.04 -0.79 -22.73
CA PRO A 50 0.80 0.39 -22.33
C PRO A 50 1.19 0.35 -20.84
N TRP A 51 2.19 1.14 -20.46
CA TRP A 51 2.49 1.35 -19.04
C TRP A 51 1.38 2.18 -18.41
N VAL A 52 0.92 1.79 -17.23
CA VAL A 52 -0.17 2.46 -16.52
C VAL A 52 0.28 2.83 -15.11
N SER A 53 -0.05 4.04 -14.69
CA SER A 53 0.42 4.60 -13.40
C SER A 53 -0.38 4.16 -12.18
N ASP A 54 -1.44 3.35 -12.32
CA ASP A 54 -2.16 2.71 -11.21
C ASP A 54 -1.28 1.77 -10.39
N HIS A 55 -0.29 1.15 -11.03
CA HIS A 55 0.52 0.06 -10.47
C HIS A 55 1.93 0.43 -10.02
N SER A 56 2.22 1.73 -9.87
CA SER A 56 3.55 2.30 -9.56
C SER A 56 4.53 2.13 -10.70
N VAL A 57 4.78 3.22 -11.42
CA VAL A 57 5.80 3.31 -12.47
C VAL A 57 7.18 2.91 -11.96
N LEU A 58 7.50 3.23 -10.70
CA LEU A 58 8.78 2.84 -10.09
C LEU A 58 8.86 1.32 -9.93
N TYR A 59 7.80 0.67 -9.44
CA TYR A 59 7.79 -0.78 -9.30
C TYR A 59 7.79 -1.49 -10.65
N ASP A 60 7.00 -1.00 -11.60
CA ASP A 60 6.98 -1.45 -13.00
C ASP A 60 8.38 -1.37 -13.64
N ALA A 61 9.13 -0.30 -13.39
CA ALA A 61 10.51 -0.18 -13.85
C ALA A 61 11.45 -1.22 -13.22
N LEU A 62 11.26 -1.57 -11.94
CA LEU A 62 12.04 -2.61 -11.28
C LEU A 62 11.73 -4.00 -11.86
N VAL A 63 10.44 -4.30 -12.08
CA VAL A 63 9.97 -5.54 -12.71
C VAL A 63 10.53 -5.67 -14.12
N TRP A 64 10.37 -4.63 -14.93
CA TRP A 64 10.92 -4.56 -16.29
C TRP A 64 12.44 -4.74 -16.31
N LEU A 65 13.17 -4.06 -15.43
CA LEU A 65 14.62 -4.17 -15.36
C LEU A 65 15.08 -5.58 -14.96
N SER A 66 14.42 -6.20 -13.97
CA SER A 66 14.70 -7.58 -13.58
C SER A 66 14.54 -8.52 -14.76
N PHE A 67 13.38 -8.47 -15.41
CA PHE A 67 13.06 -9.38 -16.50
C PHE A 67 13.99 -9.16 -17.69
N THR A 68 14.21 -7.92 -18.11
CA THR A 68 15.05 -7.62 -19.29
C THR A 68 16.54 -7.88 -19.08
N LYS A 69 17.04 -7.80 -17.84
CA LYS A 69 18.46 -8.04 -17.54
C LYS A 69 18.80 -9.46 -17.14
N THR A 70 17.85 -10.17 -16.51
CA THR A 70 18.11 -11.51 -15.97
C THR A 70 17.29 -12.61 -16.65
N GLY A 71 16.26 -12.24 -17.42
CA GLY A 71 15.27 -13.19 -17.93
C GLY A 71 14.27 -13.67 -16.88
N ASP A 72 14.34 -13.13 -15.66
CA ASP A 72 13.61 -13.62 -14.49
C ASP A 72 13.17 -12.46 -13.55
N LEU A 73 12.28 -12.75 -12.59
CA LEU A 73 11.71 -11.78 -11.63
C LEU A 73 12.28 -11.93 -10.21
N GLY A 74 13.09 -12.96 -10.00
CA GLY A 74 13.74 -13.33 -8.76
C GLY A 74 14.66 -12.24 -8.23
N ALA A 75 15.25 -11.41 -9.10
CA ALA A 75 16.09 -10.30 -8.66
C ALA A 75 15.27 -9.23 -7.91
N VAL A 76 14.05 -8.93 -8.38
CA VAL A 76 13.14 -7.99 -7.70
C VAL A 76 12.67 -8.55 -6.37
N THR A 77 12.23 -9.80 -6.33
CA THR A 77 11.76 -10.43 -5.07
C THR A 77 12.89 -10.68 -4.09
N PHE A 78 14.13 -10.92 -4.56
CA PHE A 78 15.31 -11.00 -3.71
C PHE A 78 15.71 -9.63 -3.15
N ALA A 79 15.61 -8.57 -3.96
CA ALA A 79 15.80 -7.21 -3.47
C ALA A 79 14.74 -6.84 -2.42
N GLN A 80 13.49 -7.27 -2.60
CA GLN A 80 12.42 -7.12 -1.60
C GLN A 80 12.77 -7.83 -0.28
N THR A 81 13.24 -9.08 -0.31
CA THR A 81 13.62 -9.80 0.92
C THR A 81 14.76 -9.10 1.66
N THR A 82 15.79 -8.69 0.92
CA THR A 82 16.95 -7.97 1.43
C THR A 82 16.56 -6.63 2.07
N ALA A 83 15.73 -5.85 1.39
CA ALA A 83 15.28 -4.56 1.88
C ALA A 83 14.35 -4.71 3.09
N MET A 84 13.48 -5.73 3.13
CA MET A 84 12.65 -6.04 4.30
C MET A 84 13.51 -6.47 5.50
N ALA A 85 14.51 -7.32 5.30
CA ALA A 85 15.44 -7.72 6.36
C ALA A 85 16.18 -6.52 6.95
N GLY A 86 16.62 -5.60 6.08
CA GLY A 86 17.22 -4.33 6.46
C GLY A 86 16.26 -3.45 7.27
N ALA A 87 15.03 -3.28 6.80
CA ALA A 87 14.02 -2.45 7.45
C ALA A 87 13.62 -2.98 8.84
N LEU A 88 13.35 -4.29 8.97
CA LEU A 88 13.03 -4.93 10.26
C LEU A 88 14.19 -4.81 11.24
N THR A 89 15.42 -5.06 10.79
CA THR A 89 16.62 -4.90 11.61
C THR A 89 16.77 -3.44 12.05
N TYR A 90 16.63 -2.49 11.13
CA TYR A 90 16.75 -1.07 11.43
C TYR A 90 15.68 -0.59 12.42
N LEU A 91 14.44 -1.04 12.27
CA LEU A 91 13.35 -0.78 13.21
C LEU A 91 13.66 -1.35 14.59
N ALA A 92 14.06 -2.61 14.67
CA ALA A 92 14.42 -3.27 15.92
C ALA A 92 15.54 -2.51 16.66
N GLN A 93 16.59 -2.10 15.96
CA GLN A 93 17.68 -1.31 16.55
C GLN A 93 17.23 0.09 16.99
N SER A 94 16.24 0.67 16.32
CA SER A 94 15.71 1.99 16.66
C SER A 94 14.75 1.95 17.85
N LEU A 95 13.93 0.90 17.97
CA LEU A 95 13.10 0.64 19.15
C LEU A 95 13.96 0.38 20.39
N LYS A 96 15.06 -0.38 20.26
CA LYS A 96 16.03 -0.58 21.36
C LYS A 96 16.65 0.74 21.81
N ALA A 97 16.93 1.66 20.88
CA ALA A 97 17.44 2.98 21.20
C ALA A 97 16.37 3.87 21.89
N LEU A 98 15.09 3.62 21.61
CA LEU A 98 13.95 4.29 22.26
C LEU A 98 13.68 3.77 23.68
N GLY A 99 14.21 2.60 24.05
CA GLY A 99 14.07 1.99 25.38
C GLY A 99 13.40 0.61 25.40
N ALA A 100 13.09 0.02 24.23
CA ALA A 100 12.48 -1.30 24.16
C ALA A 100 13.43 -2.41 24.69
N PRO A 101 12.88 -3.49 25.29
CA PRO A 101 13.67 -4.60 25.84
C PRO A 101 14.50 -5.29 24.77
N LYS A 102 15.83 -5.18 24.87
CA LYS A 102 16.78 -5.57 23.80
C LYS A 102 16.59 -7.00 23.31
N LEU A 103 16.47 -7.96 24.23
CA LEU A 103 16.32 -9.38 23.89
C LEU A 103 14.99 -9.62 23.17
N LEU A 104 13.88 -9.24 23.79
CA LEU A 104 12.54 -9.43 23.24
C LEU A 104 12.38 -8.76 21.87
N THR A 105 12.87 -7.52 21.70
CA THR A 105 12.83 -6.84 20.40
C THR A 105 13.65 -7.57 19.33
N THR A 106 14.78 -8.18 19.70
CA THR A 106 15.57 -8.99 18.74
C THR A 106 14.84 -10.26 18.36
N VAL A 107 14.30 -10.96 19.36
CA VAL A 107 13.54 -12.20 19.17
C VAL A 107 12.34 -11.96 18.25
N VAL A 108 11.54 -10.93 18.52
CA VAL A 108 10.39 -10.58 17.68
C VAL A 108 10.83 -10.26 16.25
N ALA A 109 11.88 -9.47 16.07
CA ALA A 109 12.37 -9.12 14.72
C ALA A 109 12.84 -10.36 13.93
N VAL A 110 13.48 -11.32 14.59
CA VAL A 110 13.96 -12.57 13.97
C VAL A 110 12.83 -13.54 13.69
N LEU A 111 11.83 -13.65 14.57
CA LEU A 111 10.70 -14.58 14.40
C LEU A 111 9.62 -14.04 13.47
N MET A 112 9.52 -12.72 13.28
CA MET A 112 8.46 -12.10 12.47
C MET A 112 8.36 -12.65 11.03
N PRO A 113 9.46 -12.89 10.28
CA PRO A 113 9.40 -13.51 8.96
C PRO A 113 8.96 -14.98 8.93
N LEU A 114 8.98 -15.69 10.07
CA LEU A 114 8.46 -17.06 10.16
C LEU A 114 6.93 -17.09 10.15
N ALA A 115 6.27 -15.97 10.47
CA ALA A 115 4.83 -15.86 10.32
C ALA A 115 4.49 -15.91 8.81
N PRO A 116 3.66 -16.88 8.35
CA PRO A 116 3.35 -17.02 6.94
C PRO A 116 2.87 -15.71 6.26
N PRO A 117 2.05 -14.86 6.90
CA PRO A 117 1.65 -13.59 6.29
C PRO A 117 2.82 -12.63 6.00
N VAL A 118 3.91 -12.68 6.78
CA VAL A 118 5.08 -11.79 6.57
C VAL A 118 6.01 -12.40 5.52
N GLY A 119 6.33 -13.69 5.66
CA GLY A 119 7.22 -14.39 4.74
C GLY A 119 6.67 -14.42 3.33
N ALA A 120 5.44 -14.93 3.15
CA ALA A 120 4.77 -15.02 1.86
C ALA A 120 4.58 -13.63 1.23
N PHE A 121 4.12 -12.63 2.01
CA PHE A 121 3.96 -11.27 1.52
C PHE A 121 5.27 -10.71 0.96
N THR A 122 6.37 -10.86 1.70
CA THR A 122 7.68 -10.28 1.31
C THR A 122 8.18 -10.81 -0.03
N VAL A 123 7.89 -12.07 -0.36
CA VAL A 123 8.28 -12.70 -1.64
C VAL A 123 7.21 -12.60 -2.73
N THR A 124 6.07 -11.97 -2.45
CA THR A 124 5.03 -11.74 -3.45
C THR A 124 5.43 -10.59 -4.37
N LEU A 125 5.25 -10.77 -5.68
CA LEU A 125 5.52 -9.73 -6.68
C LEU A 125 4.41 -8.68 -6.62
N TRP A 126 4.51 -7.77 -5.66
CA TRP A 126 3.59 -6.67 -5.38
C TRP A 126 4.33 -5.37 -5.09
N LYS A 127 3.81 -4.25 -5.60
CA LYS A 127 4.21 -2.90 -5.21
C LYS A 127 3.95 -2.61 -3.72
N ASP A 128 3.04 -3.36 -3.11
CA ASP A 128 2.73 -3.31 -1.67
C ASP A 128 3.92 -3.68 -0.78
N VAL A 129 4.81 -4.55 -1.26
CA VAL A 129 5.98 -4.97 -0.49
C VAL A 129 6.97 -3.82 -0.31
N PRO A 130 7.51 -3.17 -1.36
CA PRO A 130 8.41 -2.02 -1.17
C PRO A 130 7.71 -0.83 -0.50
N PHE A 131 6.39 -0.65 -0.70
CA PHE A 131 5.60 0.31 0.09
C PHE A 131 5.66 0.01 1.60
N THR A 132 5.44 -1.24 2.00
CA THR A 132 5.50 -1.68 3.40
C THR A 132 6.91 -1.58 3.97
N ILE A 133 7.93 -1.92 3.18
CA ILE A 133 9.35 -1.75 3.55
C ILE A 133 9.65 -0.28 3.87
N CYS A 134 9.17 0.65 3.04
CA CYS A 134 9.29 2.08 3.30
C CYS A 134 8.59 2.46 4.61
N ALA A 135 7.37 1.98 4.86
CA ALA A 135 6.63 2.25 6.10
C ALA A 135 7.36 1.73 7.35
N VAL A 136 7.91 0.52 7.30
CA VAL A 136 8.72 -0.08 8.40
C VAL A 136 10.00 0.74 8.63
N ALA A 137 10.68 1.15 7.56
CA ALA A 137 11.87 2.00 7.65
C ALA A 137 11.54 3.39 8.24
N ILE A 138 10.44 4.01 7.81
CA ILE A 138 9.94 5.29 8.36
C ILE A 138 9.67 5.14 9.85
N ALA A 139 9.00 4.07 10.29
CA ALA A 139 8.78 3.81 11.72
C ALA A 139 10.12 3.72 12.47
N GLY A 140 11.13 3.08 11.89
CA GLY A 140 12.48 3.04 12.44
C GLY A 140 13.13 4.42 12.56
N VAL A 141 13.01 5.26 11.53
CA VAL A 141 13.55 6.64 11.53
C VAL A 141 12.83 7.46 12.60
N CYS A 142 11.50 7.36 12.69
CA CYS A 142 10.68 8.05 13.68
C CYS A 142 11.08 7.63 15.10
N ALA A 143 11.22 6.33 15.37
CA ALA A 143 11.68 5.82 16.66
C ALA A 143 13.08 6.36 17.02
N ARG A 144 13.98 6.45 16.03
CA ARG A 144 15.32 7.00 16.25
C ARG A 144 15.31 8.48 16.56
N ILE A 145 14.49 9.26 15.85
CA ILE A 145 14.30 10.69 16.08
C ILE A 145 13.71 10.90 17.49
N ALA A 146 12.69 10.13 17.86
CA ALA A 146 12.05 10.19 19.17
C ALA A 146 13.05 9.87 20.30
N ALA A 147 13.88 8.83 20.13
CA ALA A 147 14.92 8.46 21.08
C ALA A 147 15.96 9.58 21.29
N ARG A 148 16.30 10.31 20.23
CA ARG A 148 17.27 11.42 20.28
C ARG A 148 16.65 12.77 20.62
N ARG A 149 15.32 12.86 20.64
CA ARG A 149 14.54 14.11 20.77
C ARG A 149 15.02 15.23 19.84
N SER A 150 15.55 14.87 18.68
CA SER A 150 16.15 15.78 17.72
C SER A 150 16.16 15.20 16.31
N VAL A 151 16.10 16.10 15.32
CA VAL A 151 16.15 15.76 13.90
C VAL A 151 17.37 16.43 13.28
N GLY A 152 18.38 15.64 12.95
CA GLY A 152 19.54 16.10 12.17
C GLY A 152 19.27 16.02 10.67
N ALA A 153 20.07 16.73 9.87
CA ALA A 153 19.93 16.74 8.41
C ALA A 153 19.94 15.34 7.76
N PRO A 154 20.79 14.38 8.16
CA PRO A 154 20.75 13.03 7.58
C PRO A 154 19.44 12.28 7.86
N ALA A 155 18.88 12.46 9.06
CA ALA A 155 17.61 11.83 9.42
C ALA A 155 16.44 12.45 8.66
N LEU A 156 16.47 13.77 8.46
CA LEU A 156 15.46 14.48 7.67
C LEU A 156 15.52 14.09 6.19
N ALA A 157 16.72 14.02 5.61
CA ALA A 157 16.92 13.61 4.23
C ALA A 157 16.50 12.15 4.00
N GLY A 158 16.88 11.24 4.91
CA GLY A 158 16.43 9.85 4.86
C GLY A 158 14.91 9.72 4.97
N LEU A 159 14.28 10.50 5.86
CA LEU A 159 12.82 10.52 5.99
C LEU A 159 12.14 11.06 4.73
N ALA A 160 12.64 12.16 4.15
CA ALA A 160 12.11 12.72 2.91
C ALA A 160 12.23 11.73 1.74
N LEU A 161 13.39 11.06 1.59
CA LEU A 161 13.59 10.04 0.57
C LEU A 161 12.61 8.87 0.73
N LEU A 162 12.41 8.41 1.98
CA LEU A 162 11.44 7.36 2.26
C LEU A 162 10.01 7.79 1.98
N PHE A 163 9.62 9.03 2.26
CA PHE A 163 8.30 9.56 1.91
C PHE A 163 8.08 9.66 0.39
N VAL A 164 9.10 10.10 -0.36
CA VAL A 164 9.06 10.09 -1.83
C VAL A 164 8.88 8.65 -2.33
N ALA A 165 9.72 7.72 -1.87
CA ALA A 165 9.65 6.32 -2.28
C ALA A 165 8.28 5.70 -1.94
N LEU A 166 7.76 5.97 -0.74
CA LEU A 166 6.44 5.52 -0.29
C LEU A 166 5.31 6.00 -1.23
N GLY A 167 5.33 7.27 -1.62
CA GLY A 167 4.36 7.84 -2.56
C GLY A 167 4.53 7.35 -4.00
N LEU A 168 5.76 7.03 -4.41
CA LEU A 168 6.04 6.43 -5.72
C LEU A 168 5.56 4.98 -5.81
N PHE A 169 5.66 4.19 -4.73
CA PHE A 169 5.17 2.82 -4.70
C PHE A 169 3.65 2.73 -4.56
N ARG A 170 3.01 3.66 -3.83
CA ARG A 170 1.55 3.77 -3.78
C ARG A 170 1.11 5.21 -3.66
N ALA A 171 0.15 5.60 -4.50
CA ALA A 171 -0.46 6.94 -4.48
C ALA A 171 -1.02 7.32 -3.09
N ASN A 172 -1.50 6.35 -2.30
CA ASN A 172 -2.02 6.60 -0.94
C ASN A 172 -0.93 6.74 0.14
N GLY A 173 0.36 6.70 -0.23
CA GLY A 173 1.48 6.83 0.70
C GLY A 173 1.52 8.16 1.46
N PHE A 174 0.91 9.22 0.92
CA PHE A 174 0.80 10.50 1.61
C PHE A 174 0.05 10.39 2.95
N LEU A 175 -0.86 9.43 3.12
CA LEU A 175 -1.58 9.22 4.39
C LEU A 175 -0.63 8.76 5.49
N VAL A 176 0.21 7.77 5.19
CA VAL A 176 1.22 7.25 6.11
C VAL A 176 2.28 8.33 6.40
N ALA A 177 2.71 9.06 5.38
CA ALA A 177 3.62 10.19 5.55
C ALA A 177 3.00 11.27 6.45
N GLY A 178 1.72 11.61 6.25
CA GLY A 178 0.97 12.58 7.05
C GLY A 178 0.92 12.18 8.53
N VAL A 179 0.54 10.94 8.83
CA VAL A 179 0.52 10.42 10.22
C VAL A 179 1.91 10.50 10.85
N ALA A 180 2.96 10.09 10.13
CA ALA A 180 4.33 10.14 10.64
C ALA A 180 4.79 11.59 10.90
N VAL A 181 4.53 12.51 9.98
CA VAL A 181 4.88 13.93 10.11
C VAL A 181 4.13 14.55 11.29
N LEU A 182 2.82 14.31 11.42
CA LEU A 182 2.03 14.84 12.53
C LEU A 182 2.56 14.35 13.88
N ALA A 183 2.83 13.04 14.01
CA ALA A 183 3.42 12.49 15.22
C ALA A 183 4.78 13.13 15.55
N LEU A 184 5.66 13.31 14.56
CA LEU A 184 6.97 13.92 14.75
C LEU A 184 6.91 15.41 15.07
N VAL A 185 5.96 16.15 14.50
CA VAL A 185 5.74 17.57 14.80
C VAL A 185 5.36 17.77 16.27
N VAL A 186 4.51 16.89 16.82
CA VAL A 186 4.13 16.91 18.24
C VAL A 186 5.34 16.52 19.11
N LEU A 187 6.08 15.48 18.73
CA LEU A 187 7.20 14.98 19.53
C LEU A 187 8.43 15.89 19.51
N ILE A 188 8.69 16.58 18.39
CA ILE A 188 9.88 17.41 18.14
C ILE A 188 9.48 18.83 17.68
N PRO A 189 8.92 19.66 18.57
CA PRO A 189 8.38 20.98 18.20
C PRO A 189 9.43 21.91 17.58
N ARG A 190 10.71 21.78 17.99
CA ARG A 190 11.84 22.55 17.45
C ARG A 190 12.12 22.30 15.96
N ALA A 191 11.68 21.16 15.42
CA ALA A 191 11.89 20.79 14.02
C ALA A 191 10.59 20.86 13.20
N ARG A 192 9.48 21.40 13.74
CA ARG A 192 8.15 21.34 13.12
C ARG A 192 8.13 21.81 11.67
N ILE A 193 8.74 22.96 11.38
CA ILE A 193 8.74 23.55 10.03
C ILE A 193 9.54 22.65 9.08
N ARG A 194 10.70 22.15 9.51
CA ARG A 194 11.53 21.25 8.71
C ARG A 194 10.83 19.94 8.40
N LEU A 195 10.13 19.38 9.38
CA LEU A 195 9.35 18.14 9.23
C LEU A 195 8.14 18.33 8.31
N LEU A 196 7.40 19.42 8.47
CA LEU A 196 6.28 19.78 7.60
C LEU A 196 6.77 19.99 6.16
N LEU A 197 7.82 20.78 5.96
CA LEU A 197 8.40 21.00 4.62
C LEU A 197 8.90 19.69 3.99
N ALA A 198 9.64 18.87 4.74
CA ALA A 198 10.11 17.59 4.23
C ALA A 198 8.94 16.65 3.86
N GLY A 199 7.91 16.58 4.70
CA GLY A 199 6.70 15.82 4.44
C GLY A 199 5.94 16.30 3.20
N THR A 200 5.65 17.60 3.14
CA THR A 200 4.89 18.20 2.04
C THR A 200 5.64 18.11 0.71
N LEU A 201 6.93 18.45 0.67
CA LEU A 201 7.73 18.36 -0.55
C LEU A 201 7.86 16.91 -1.03
N ALA A 202 8.06 15.98 -0.10
CA ALA A 202 8.15 14.56 -0.44
C ALA A 202 6.82 13.98 -0.93
N ALA A 203 5.68 14.43 -0.40
CA ALA A 203 4.36 14.04 -0.87
C ALA A 203 3.97 14.70 -2.21
N ALA A 204 4.43 15.93 -2.45
CA ALA A 204 4.16 16.66 -3.69
C ALA A 204 4.87 16.03 -4.90
N LEU A 205 6.10 15.53 -4.72
CA LEU A 205 6.90 15.02 -5.84
C LEU A 205 6.23 13.84 -6.59
N PRO A 206 5.75 12.77 -5.94
CA PRO A 206 4.99 11.72 -6.62
C PRO A 206 3.77 12.24 -7.38
N LEU A 207 3.05 13.24 -6.84
CA LEU A 207 1.91 13.85 -7.53
C LEU A 207 2.35 14.61 -8.79
N VAL A 208 3.44 15.37 -8.71
CA VAL A 208 4.00 16.07 -9.88
C VAL A 208 4.46 15.06 -10.92
N LEU A 209 5.14 13.98 -10.51
CA LEU A 209 5.58 12.94 -11.42
C LEU A 209 4.40 12.27 -12.14
N SER A 210 3.37 11.86 -11.38
CA SER A 210 2.19 11.20 -11.94
C SER A 210 1.36 12.07 -12.88
N ASN A 211 1.21 13.36 -12.59
CA ASN A 211 0.31 14.24 -13.34
C ASN A 211 1.01 15.05 -14.44
N ALA A 212 2.29 15.37 -14.28
CA ALA A 212 3.01 16.26 -15.20
C ALA A 212 4.11 15.55 -15.99
N VAL A 213 4.79 14.56 -15.40
CA VAL A 213 5.98 13.92 -16.02
C VAL A 213 5.62 12.64 -16.75
N PHE A 214 4.99 11.67 -16.08
CA PHE A 214 4.68 10.37 -16.66
C PHE A 214 3.85 10.43 -17.96
N PRO A 215 2.83 11.31 -18.09
CA PRO A 215 2.09 11.44 -19.35
C PRO A 215 2.95 11.86 -20.54
N GLN A 216 4.04 12.61 -20.31
CA GLN A 216 4.97 13.03 -21.38
C GLN A 216 5.77 11.85 -21.95
N PHE A 217 5.82 10.73 -21.24
CA PHE A 217 6.47 9.49 -21.66
C PHE A 217 5.47 8.43 -22.14
N GLY A 218 4.20 8.80 -22.38
CA GLY A 218 3.16 7.87 -22.83
C GLY A 218 2.68 6.90 -21.75
N ILE A 219 3.00 7.15 -20.48
CA ILE A 219 2.47 6.39 -19.35
C ILE A 219 1.03 6.85 -19.10
N VAL A 220 0.11 5.89 -19.14
CA VAL A 220 -1.32 6.14 -19.07
C VAL A 220 -1.76 6.36 -17.62
N ALA A 221 -2.71 7.27 -17.43
CA ALA A 221 -3.35 7.49 -16.14
C ALA A 221 -4.21 6.28 -15.73
N PRO A 222 -4.40 6.03 -14.43
CA PRO A 222 -5.33 5.00 -13.96
C PRO A 222 -6.75 5.24 -14.49
N SER A 223 -7.47 4.17 -14.82
CA SER A 223 -8.91 4.23 -15.10
C SER A 223 -9.67 4.84 -13.91
N LYS A 224 -10.69 5.66 -14.18
CA LYS A 224 -11.51 6.27 -13.11
C LYS A 224 -12.23 5.21 -12.30
N THR A 225 -12.62 4.10 -12.93
CA THR A 225 -13.21 2.93 -12.30
C THR A 225 -12.25 2.37 -11.27
N TYR A 226 -10.96 2.25 -11.57
CA TYR A 226 -9.97 1.79 -10.61
C TYR A 226 -9.85 2.75 -9.41
N VAL A 227 -9.89 4.07 -9.65
CA VAL A 227 -9.80 5.10 -8.59
C VAL A 227 -11.05 5.12 -7.70
N TYR A 228 -12.24 5.05 -8.30
CA TYR A 228 -13.51 5.25 -7.60
C TYR A 228 -14.23 3.95 -7.25
N HIS A 229 -13.62 2.78 -7.51
CA HIS A 229 -14.27 1.49 -7.29
C HIS A 229 -14.87 1.40 -5.88
N THR A 230 -14.19 1.81 -4.81
CA THR A 230 -14.72 1.77 -3.44
C THR A 230 -16.06 2.50 -3.29
N ALA A 231 -16.25 3.63 -3.97
CA ALA A 231 -17.53 4.34 -4.00
C ALA A 231 -18.62 3.51 -4.70
N TYR A 232 -18.29 2.84 -5.81
CA TYR A 232 -19.23 1.95 -6.51
C TYR A 232 -19.63 0.74 -5.64
N GLY A 233 -18.69 0.21 -4.85
CA GLY A 233 -18.98 -0.84 -3.88
C GLY A 233 -19.91 -0.36 -2.77
N ASP A 234 -19.75 0.88 -2.31
CA ASP A 234 -20.64 1.47 -1.32
C ASP A 234 -22.06 1.68 -1.92
N ILE A 235 -22.17 2.13 -3.18
CA ILE A 235 -23.45 2.21 -3.91
C ILE A 235 -24.12 0.83 -3.97
N ALA A 236 -23.38 -0.22 -4.32
CA ALA A 236 -23.90 -1.58 -4.40
C ALA A 236 -24.41 -2.10 -3.05
N VAL A 237 -23.70 -1.82 -1.95
CA VAL A 237 -24.14 -2.20 -0.59
C VAL A 237 -25.42 -1.46 -0.21
N VAL A 238 -25.50 -0.16 -0.48
CA VAL A 238 -26.72 0.62 -0.17
C VAL A 238 -27.88 0.18 -1.04
N TYR A 239 -27.68 -0.07 -2.34
CA TYR A 239 -28.70 -0.60 -3.24
C TYR A 239 -29.26 -1.94 -2.74
N ARG A 240 -28.39 -2.82 -2.25
CA ARG A 240 -28.79 -4.11 -1.72
C ARG A 240 -29.66 -4.00 -0.46
N GLN A 241 -29.42 -3.02 0.40
CA GLN A 241 -30.11 -2.92 1.68
C GLN A 241 -31.31 -1.98 1.64
N ARG A 242 -31.24 -0.94 0.81
CA ARG A 242 -32.20 0.16 0.72
C ARG A 242 -32.43 0.55 -0.75
N PRO A 243 -33.01 -0.36 -1.57
CA PRO A 243 -33.30 -0.06 -2.97
C PRO A 243 -34.32 1.08 -3.12
N ASP A 244 -35.10 1.39 -2.08
CA ASP A 244 -36.05 2.51 -2.02
C ASP A 244 -35.39 3.89 -2.15
N LEU A 245 -34.09 4.01 -1.87
CA LEU A 245 -33.33 5.26 -1.97
C LEU A 245 -32.89 5.60 -3.40
N PHE A 246 -33.17 4.72 -4.37
CA PHE A 246 -32.74 4.85 -5.75
C PHE A 246 -33.90 5.29 -6.63
N THR A 247 -33.73 6.43 -7.29
CA THR A 247 -34.67 6.93 -8.28
C THR A 247 -34.59 6.10 -9.56
N PRO A 248 -35.61 6.15 -10.45
CA PRO A 248 -35.53 5.52 -11.76
C PRO A 248 -34.30 5.96 -12.57
N HIS A 249 -33.86 7.20 -12.41
CA HIS A 249 -32.65 7.72 -13.05
C HIS A 249 -31.39 7.01 -12.52
N ASP A 250 -31.25 6.83 -11.21
CA ASP A 250 -30.09 6.13 -10.63
C ASP A 250 -30.04 4.66 -11.09
N ILE A 251 -31.21 4.01 -11.19
CA ILE A 251 -31.31 2.66 -11.73
C ILE A 251 -30.88 2.62 -13.20
N SER A 252 -31.28 3.60 -14.01
CA SER A 252 -30.83 3.68 -15.41
C SER A 252 -29.32 3.90 -15.54
N LEU A 253 -28.75 4.75 -14.68
CA LEU A 253 -27.32 5.00 -14.59
C LEU A 253 -26.55 3.73 -14.22
N MET A 254 -27.00 3.03 -13.18
CA MET A 254 -26.40 1.75 -12.76
C MET A 254 -26.50 0.69 -13.86
N ALA A 255 -27.65 0.61 -14.53
CA ALA A 255 -27.90 -0.35 -15.61
C ALA A 255 -27.03 -0.11 -16.85
N ALA A 256 -26.61 1.14 -17.12
CA ALA A 256 -25.67 1.46 -18.19
C ALA A 256 -24.27 0.87 -17.95
N VAL A 257 -23.90 0.67 -16.68
CA VAL A 257 -22.59 0.12 -16.28
C VAL A 257 -22.62 -1.40 -16.18
N ALA A 258 -23.65 -1.95 -15.53
CA ALA A 258 -23.81 -3.38 -15.32
C ALA A 258 -25.28 -3.75 -15.09
N PRO A 259 -25.72 -4.97 -15.39
CA PRO A 259 -27.06 -5.43 -15.04
C PRO A 259 -27.37 -5.15 -13.57
N ILE A 260 -28.58 -4.71 -13.25
CA ILE A 260 -28.95 -4.37 -11.86
C ILE A 260 -28.75 -5.53 -10.88
N LYS A 261 -28.93 -6.76 -11.37
CA LYS A 261 -28.61 -7.98 -10.61
C LYS A 261 -27.13 -8.03 -10.17
N ARG A 262 -26.18 -7.54 -10.99
CA ARG A 262 -24.75 -7.47 -10.66
C ARG A 262 -24.48 -6.50 -9.52
N TRP A 263 -25.17 -5.37 -9.46
CA TRP A 263 -25.07 -4.43 -8.34
C TRP A 263 -25.58 -5.04 -7.03
N TRP A 264 -26.69 -5.78 -7.09
CA TRP A 264 -27.19 -6.52 -5.93
C TRP A 264 -26.23 -7.62 -5.46
N GLU A 265 -25.77 -8.48 -6.36
CA GLU A 265 -24.81 -9.55 -6.07
C GLU A 265 -23.46 -9.01 -5.55
N GLY A 266 -23.00 -7.90 -6.12
CA GLY A 266 -21.78 -7.20 -5.75
C GLY A 266 -21.88 -6.38 -4.46
N GLY A 267 -23.10 -6.18 -3.92
CA GLY A 267 -23.37 -5.43 -2.69
C GLY A 267 -22.95 -6.14 -1.41
N THR A 268 -21.72 -6.66 -1.36
CA THR A 268 -21.13 -7.22 -0.15
C THR A 268 -20.27 -6.18 0.56
N CYS A 269 -20.21 -6.20 1.88
CA CYS A 269 -19.37 -5.25 2.61
C CYS A 269 -17.88 -5.65 2.58
N TYR A 270 -17.55 -6.92 2.41
CA TYR A 270 -16.18 -7.44 2.52
C TYR A 270 -15.27 -7.10 1.34
N THR A 271 -15.78 -7.14 0.12
CA THR A 271 -14.98 -6.90 -1.08
C THR A 271 -15.84 -6.37 -2.21
N ILE A 272 -15.24 -5.56 -3.07
CA ILE A 272 -15.86 -5.08 -4.30
C ILE A 272 -15.66 -6.04 -5.47
N ASN A 273 -14.78 -7.03 -5.34
CA ASN A 273 -14.40 -7.89 -6.45
C ASN A 273 -15.59 -8.55 -7.19
N PRO A 274 -16.65 -9.03 -6.51
CA PRO A 274 -17.82 -9.61 -7.17
C PRO A 274 -18.63 -8.63 -8.02
N LEU A 275 -18.43 -7.32 -7.84
CA LEU A 275 -19.02 -6.27 -8.66
C LEU A 275 -18.16 -5.99 -9.91
N ILE A 276 -16.92 -5.51 -9.72
CA ILE A 276 -16.15 -4.84 -10.78
C ILE A 276 -15.34 -5.80 -11.66
N TRP A 277 -15.07 -7.01 -11.19
CA TRP A 277 -14.22 -7.98 -11.91
C TRP A 277 -15.02 -9.02 -12.69
N ARG A 278 -16.28 -8.70 -13.00
CA ARG A 278 -17.18 -9.56 -13.78
C ARG A 278 -17.29 -9.04 -15.21
N LYS A 279 -17.48 -9.96 -16.16
CA LYS A 279 -17.54 -9.64 -17.60
C LYS A 279 -18.72 -8.74 -17.96
N ASP A 280 -19.77 -8.77 -17.14
CA ASP A 280 -20.98 -7.96 -17.27
C ASP A 280 -20.88 -6.61 -16.55
N PHE A 281 -19.72 -6.24 -16.00
CA PHE A 281 -19.43 -4.89 -15.51
C PHE A 281 -18.54 -4.15 -16.52
N SER A 282 -19.07 -3.09 -17.13
CA SER A 282 -18.36 -2.31 -18.14
C SER A 282 -17.53 -1.19 -17.52
N TRP A 283 -16.20 -1.38 -17.50
CA TRP A 283 -15.25 -0.36 -17.05
C TRP A 283 -15.31 0.90 -17.91
N GLN A 284 -15.54 0.75 -19.22
CA GLN A 284 -15.70 1.89 -20.12
C GLN A 284 -16.91 2.74 -19.74
N GLN A 285 -18.06 2.10 -19.49
CA GLN A 285 -19.28 2.84 -19.09
C GLN A 285 -19.13 3.44 -17.69
N ALA A 286 -18.50 2.72 -16.76
CA ALA A 286 -18.19 3.25 -15.44
C ALA A 286 -17.23 4.46 -15.48
N ASP A 287 -16.30 4.51 -16.44
CA ASP A 287 -15.40 5.66 -16.64
C ASP A 287 -16.11 6.86 -17.28
N LEU A 288 -17.02 6.59 -18.22
CA LEU A 288 -17.86 7.61 -18.86
C LEU A 288 -18.80 8.27 -17.84
N HIS A 289 -19.44 7.46 -17.00
CA HIS A 289 -20.41 7.89 -15.99
C HIS A 289 -19.80 8.15 -14.60
N ALA A 290 -18.47 8.24 -14.48
CA ALA A 290 -17.79 8.31 -13.19
C ALA A 290 -18.25 9.50 -12.32
N SER A 291 -18.52 10.66 -12.92
CA SER A 291 -19.00 11.84 -12.21
C SER A 291 -20.41 11.62 -11.65
N GLU A 292 -21.33 11.11 -12.45
CA GLU A 292 -22.71 10.81 -12.06
C GLU A 292 -22.78 9.74 -10.97
N LEU A 293 -21.97 8.68 -11.08
CA LEU A 293 -21.85 7.65 -10.04
C LEU A 293 -21.28 8.22 -8.73
N LEU A 294 -20.34 9.16 -8.82
CA LEU A 294 -19.77 9.80 -7.65
C LEU A 294 -20.78 10.76 -6.98
N GLU A 295 -21.57 11.49 -7.76
CA GLU A 295 -22.67 12.32 -7.25
C GLU A 295 -23.74 11.45 -6.55
N LEU A 296 -24.11 10.31 -7.14
CA LEU A 296 -24.97 9.32 -6.51
C LEU A 296 -24.37 8.85 -5.17
N TRP A 297 -23.10 8.45 -5.16
CA TRP A 297 -22.42 8.04 -3.93
C TRP A 297 -22.40 9.16 -2.87
N GLN A 298 -22.11 10.41 -3.24
CA GLN A 298 -22.14 11.55 -2.32
C GLN A 298 -23.53 11.76 -1.72
N ARG A 299 -24.59 11.66 -2.53
CA ARG A 299 -25.97 11.75 -2.05
C ARG A 299 -26.30 10.65 -1.06
N LEU A 300 -25.88 9.41 -1.33
CA LEU A 300 -26.07 8.27 -0.43
C LEU A 300 -25.25 8.41 0.86
N LEU A 301 -24.04 8.95 0.79
CA LEU A 301 -23.21 9.24 1.97
C LEU A 301 -23.90 10.23 2.91
N VAL A 302 -24.64 11.21 2.38
CA VAL A 302 -25.39 12.17 3.20
C VAL A 302 -26.73 11.60 3.67
N THR A 303 -27.42 10.84 2.82
CA THR A 303 -28.78 10.34 3.10
C THR A 303 -28.77 9.14 4.04
N GLU A 304 -27.81 8.23 3.88
CA GLU A 304 -27.68 7.00 4.66
C GLU A 304 -26.20 6.75 5.05
N PRO A 305 -25.58 7.67 5.83
CA PRO A 305 -24.17 7.59 6.18
C PRO A 305 -23.81 6.31 6.93
N ARG A 306 -24.74 5.78 7.71
CA ARG A 306 -24.52 4.58 8.53
C ARG A 306 -24.16 3.39 7.66
N LEU A 307 -24.91 3.12 6.59
CA LEU A 307 -24.62 1.98 5.72
C LEU A 307 -23.26 2.11 5.02
N VAL A 308 -22.88 3.32 4.60
CA VAL A 308 -21.57 3.56 3.97
C VAL A 308 -20.44 3.36 4.98
N VAL A 309 -20.57 3.89 6.19
CA VAL A 309 -19.58 3.72 7.26
C VAL A 309 -19.47 2.26 7.69
N ASP A 310 -20.59 1.58 7.90
CA ASP A 310 -20.64 0.16 8.28
C ASP A 310 -20.01 -0.72 7.19
N ALA A 311 -20.27 -0.42 5.91
CA ALA A 311 -19.63 -1.10 4.79
C ALA A 311 -18.10 -0.94 4.82
N ARG A 312 -17.60 0.27 5.09
CA ARG A 312 -16.16 0.55 5.14
C ARG A 312 -15.48 -0.07 6.37
N LEU A 313 -16.14 -0.06 7.53
CA LEU A 313 -15.65 -0.73 8.74
C LEU A 313 -15.62 -2.25 8.54
N CYS A 314 -16.66 -2.82 7.93
CA CYS A 314 -16.68 -4.23 7.55
C CYS A 314 -15.52 -4.56 6.60
N ARG A 315 -15.32 -3.80 5.52
CA ARG A 315 -14.22 -3.99 4.57
C ARG A 315 -12.84 -3.88 5.23
N GLY A 316 -12.68 -2.92 6.14
CA GLY A 316 -11.45 -2.73 6.92
C GLY A 316 -11.18 -3.82 7.94
N SER A 317 -12.19 -4.61 8.30
CA SER A 317 -12.05 -5.64 9.33
C SER A 317 -11.16 -6.81 8.94
N ILE A 318 -10.76 -6.91 7.67
CA ILE A 318 -9.80 -7.94 7.20
C ILE A 318 -8.48 -7.89 7.99
N ALA A 319 -8.13 -6.72 8.54
CA ALA A 319 -6.95 -6.55 9.38
C ALA A 319 -7.02 -7.31 10.72
N TRP A 320 -8.22 -7.63 11.25
CA TRP A 320 -8.40 -8.36 12.52
C TRP A 320 -9.36 -9.56 12.43
N ARG A 321 -10.01 -9.76 11.28
CA ARG A 321 -10.88 -10.89 10.95
C ARG A 321 -10.53 -11.37 9.55
N PRO A 322 -9.50 -12.21 9.37
CA PRO A 322 -9.05 -12.62 8.03
C PRO A 322 -10.02 -13.58 7.33
N ALA A 323 -10.82 -14.36 8.07
CA ALA A 323 -11.90 -15.18 7.53
C ALA A 323 -13.21 -14.39 7.63
N GLN A 324 -13.74 -13.93 6.48
CA GLN A 324 -14.85 -12.98 6.45
C GLN A 324 -16.11 -13.51 5.76
N ASP A 325 -15.95 -14.26 4.68
CA ASP A 325 -17.07 -14.77 3.90
C ASP A 325 -16.68 -16.10 3.23
N THR A 326 -17.38 -17.17 3.59
CA THR A 326 -17.21 -18.51 2.99
C THR A 326 -17.72 -18.59 1.55
N SER A 327 -18.58 -17.64 1.15
CA SER A 327 -19.11 -17.47 -0.20
C SER A 327 -18.27 -16.52 -1.07
N ALA A 328 -17.33 -15.77 -0.48
CA ALA A 328 -16.38 -14.96 -1.23
C ALA A 328 -15.25 -15.84 -1.79
N THR A 329 -15.58 -16.69 -2.76
CA THR A 329 -14.56 -17.33 -3.58
C THR A 329 -13.91 -16.29 -4.49
N GLY A 330 -12.61 -16.05 -4.30
CA GLY A 330 -11.62 -15.61 -5.29
C GLY A 330 -12.03 -14.52 -6.29
N GLY A 331 -11.37 -13.36 -6.19
CA GLY A 331 -11.26 -12.41 -7.31
C GLY A 331 -10.22 -12.83 -8.35
#